data_AF-A0A1Q7FGF8-F1
#
_entry.id   AF-A0A1Q7FGF8-F1
#
_cell.length_a   1.000
_cell.length_b   1.000
_cell.length_c   1.000
_cell.angle_alpha   90.00
_cell.angle_beta   90.00
_cell.angle_gamma   90.00
#
_symmetry.space_group_name_H-M   'P 1'
#
loop_
_entity.id
_entity.type
_entity.pdbx_description
1 polymer ?
#
loop_
_entity_poly.entity_id
_entity_poly.type
_entity_poly.pdbx_seq_one_letter_code
_entity_poly.pdbx_strand_id
1 'polypeptide(L)'
;MLDAYRRGGFDLVILDYKIPRKNGMEVAKEIAAMAQSQKMLMITAYAGIIDPEQKPENMKIIGKPYYVDELIATIRNLTQSQPQLVKM
;
A
#
# COMPACT_ATOMS: atom_id res chain seq x y z
N MET A 1 -7.53 4.74 -13.96
CA MET A 1 -6.47 4.45 -12.95
C MET A 1 -6.50 2.98 -12.57
N LEU A 2 -7.65 2.43 -12.14
CA LEU A 2 -7.79 0.99 -11.90
C LEU A 2 -7.68 0.13 -13.18
N ASP A 3 -7.77 0.74 -14.36
CA ASP A 3 -7.66 0.05 -15.65
C ASP A 3 -6.28 -0.59 -15.87
N ALA A 4 -5.23 -0.05 -15.22
CA ALA A 4 -3.91 -0.67 -15.20
C ALA A 4 -3.88 -1.88 -14.25
N TYR A 5 -4.50 -1.76 -13.07
CA TYR A 5 -4.62 -2.83 -12.08
C TYR A 5 -5.35 -4.06 -12.62
N ARG A 6 -6.46 -3.83 -13.33
CA ARG A 6 -7.32 -4.88 -13.90
C ARG A 6 -6.66 -5.70 -15.01
N ARG A 7 -5.49 -5.31 -15.52
CA ARG A 7 -4.79 -5.99 -16.63
C ARG A 7 -3.82 -7.09 -16.17
N GLY A 8 -3.55 -7.23 -14.87
CA GLY A 8 -2.63 -8.27 -14.41
C GLY A 8 -2.23 -8.24 -12.93
N GLY A 9 -2.82 -7.38 -12.10
CA GLY A 9 -2.37 -7.19 -10.71
C GLY A 9 -0.97 -6.57 -10.62
N PHE A 10 -0.50 -6.33 -9.40
CA PHE A 10 0.87 -5.86 -9.15
C PHE A 10 1.44 -6.54 -7.89
N ASP A 11 2.76 -6.72 -7.80
CA ASP A 11 3.38 -7.23 -6.57
C ASP A 11 3.27 -6.24 -5.40
N LEU A 12 3.25 -4.95 -5.71
CA LEU A 12 3.09 -3.85 -4.77
C LEU A 12 2.44 -2.65 -5.48
N VAL A 13 1.41 -2.07 -4.88
CA VAL A 13 0.82 -0.80 -5.34
C VAL A 13 1.27 0.33 -4.42
N ILE A 14 1.86 1.37 -5.00
CA ILE A 14 2.26 2.59 -4.27
C ILE A 14 1.29 3.73 -4.63
N LEU A 15 0.72 4.40 -3.62
CA LEU A 15 -0.29 5.46 -3.78
C LEU A 15 0.12 6.74 -3.02
N ASP A 16 -0.35 7.89 -3.50
CA ASP A 16 -0.43 9.11 -2.67
C ASP A 16 -1.87 9.23 -2.12
N TYR A 17 -2.02 9.80 -0.92
CA TYR A 17 -3.35 10.06 -0.34
C TYR A 17 -4.11 11.12 -1.13
N LYS A 18 -3.42 12.21 -1.51
CA LYS A 18 -4.05 13.31 -2.22
C LYS A 18 -3.59 13.31 -3.68
N ILE A 19 -4.40 12.70 -4.52
CA ILE A 19 -4.22 12.70 -5.97
C ILE A 19 -5.29 13.59 -6.62
N PRO A 20 -5.04 14.20 -7.80
CA PRO A 20 -6.06 14.98 -8.48
C PRO A 20 -7.33 14.16 -8.69
N ARG A 21 -8.47 14.70 -8.26
CA ARG A 21 -9.82 14.13 -8.46
C ARG A 21 -10.16 12.84 -7.68
N LYS A 22 -9.26 12.28 -6.86
CA LYS A 22 -9.52 11.05 -6.08
C LYS A 22 -8.82 11.06 -4.72
N ASN A 23 -9.37 10.32 -3.76
CA ASN A 23 -8.70 10.01 -2.50
C ASN A 23 -7.95 8.67 -2.63
N GLY A 24 -6.65 8.66 -2.34
CA GLY A 24 -5.83 7.44 -2.40
C GLY A 24 -6.33 6.33 -1.47
N MET A 25 -6.98 6.69 -0.36
CA MET A 25 -7.59 5.71 0.55
C MET A 25 -8.79 5.01 -0.08
N GLU A 26 -9.63 5.74 -0.84
CA GLU A 26 -10.74 5.15 -1.58
C GLU A 26 -10.21 4.18 -2.64
N VAL A 27 -9.16 4.57 -3.37
CA VAL A 27 -8.50 3.70 -4.35
C VAL A 27 -7.93 2.44 -3.67
N ALA A 28 -7.30 2.57 -2.50
CA ALA A 28 -6.79 1.42 -1.75
C ALA A 28 -7.92 0.46 -1.33
N LYS A 29 -9.07 0.99 -0.90
CA LYS A 29 -10.26 0.18 -0.57
C LYS A 29 -10.86 -0.50 -1.79
N GLU A 30 -10.95 0.19 -2.94
CA GLU A 30 -11.38 -0.39 -4.22
C GLU A 30 -10.46 -1.56 -4.64
N ILE A 31 -9.14 -1.40 -4.49
CA ILE A 31 -8.16 -2.44 -4.79
C ILE A 31 -8.29 -3.63 -3.83
N ALA A 32 -8.39 -3.39 -2.52
CA ALA A 32 -8.56 -4.44 -1.52
C ALA A 32 -9.83 -5.27 -1.77
N ALA A 33 -10.93 -4.63 -2.16
CA ALA A 33 -12.18 -5.30 -2.51
C ALA A 33 -12.04 -6.20 -3.75
N MET A 34 -11.11 -5.90 -4.67
CA MET A 34 -10.81 -6.74 -5.83
C MET A 34 -9.83 -7.87 -5.51
N ALA A 35 -8.83 -7.60 -4.65
CA ALA A 35 -7.87 -8.60 -4.21
C ALA A 35 -7.37 -8.28 -2.78
N GLN A 36 -7.88 -9.05 -1.81
CA GLN A 36 -7.54 -8.90 -0.40
C GLN A 36 -6.05 -9.16 -0.10
N SER A 37 -5.32 -9.85 -0.98
CA SER A 37 -3.89 -10.12 -0.85
C SER A 37 -2.98 -9.03 -1.44
N GLN A 38 -3.53 -8.02 -2.12
CA GLN A 38 -2.73 -7.00 -2.80
C GLN A 38 -1.95 -6.12 -1.82
N LYS A 39 -0.62 -6.25 -1.82
CA LYS A 39 0.26 -5.42 -0.98
C LYS A 39 0.19 -3.96 -1.42
N MET A 40 0.07 -3.05 -0.47
CA MET A 40 -0.07 -1.62 -0.73
C MET A 40 0.83 -0.76 0.18
N LEU A 41 1.34 0.33 -0.37
CA LEU A 41 2.09 1.35 0.37
C LEU A 41 1.56 2.73 -0.01
N MET A 42 1.16 3.52 0.98
CA MET A 42 0.83 4.93 0.76
C MET A 42 1.96 5.83 1.23
N ILE A 43 2.32 6.79 0.38
CA ILE A 43 3.37 7.76 0.65
C ILE A 43 2.74 9.15 0.56
N THR A 44 2.66 9.87 1.67
CA THR A 44 1.78 11.05 1.76
C THR A 44 2.29 12.12 2.71
N ALA A 45 2.05 13.40 2.38
CA ALA A 45 2.25 14.51 3.32
C ALA A 45 1.15 14.60 4.41
N TYR A 46 0.11 13.76 4.30
CA TYR A 46 -1.08 13.78 5.16
C TYR A 46 -1.08 12.66 6.21
N ALA A 47 0.07 12.04 6.50
CA ALA A 47 0.14 10.89 7.41
C ALA A 47 -0.47 11.16 8.80
N GLY A 48 -0.33 12.39 9.32
CA GLY A 48 -0.86 12.77 10.64
C GLY A 48 -2.38 12.94 10.72
N ILE A 49 -3.11 12.94 9.60
CA ILE A 49 -4.57 13.07 9.57
C ILE A 49 -5.27 11.80 9.08
N ILE A 50 -4.51 10.79 8.66
CA ILE A 50 -5.08 9.52 8.23
C ILE A 50 -5.36 8.69 9.47
N ASP A 51 -6.62 8.31 9.60
CA ASP A 51 -7.05 7.33 10.59
C ASP A 51 -6.49 5.94 10.24
N PRO A 52 -5.62 5.35 11.08
CA PRO A 52 -5.04 4.03 10.84
C PRO A 52 -6.09 2.92 10.76
N GLU A 53 -7.27 3.10 11.36
CA GLU A 53 -8.35 2.09 11.33
C GLU A 53 -9.01 2.00 9.94
N GLN A 54 -8.86 3.04 9.10
CA GLN A 54 -9.50 3.09 7.79
C GLN A 54 -8.68 2.42 6.68
N LYS A 55 -7.41 2.07 6.95
CA LYS A 55 -6.54 1.49 5.94
C LYS A 55 -6.79 -0.02 5.81
N PRO A 56 -6.72 -0.59 4.59
CA PRO A 56 -6.64 -2.04 4.41
C PRO A 56 -5.52 -2.70 5.24
N GLU A 57 -5.73 -3.94 5.68
CA GLU A 57 -4.78 -4.67 6.53
C GLU A 57 -3.40 -4.82 5.87
N ASN A 58 -3.40 -5.14 4.57
CA ASN A 58 -2.26 -5.32 3.68
C ASN A 58 -1.59 -4.00 3.23
N MET A 59 -1.91 -2.87 3.88
CA MET A 59 -1.42 -1.55 3.55
C MET A 59 -0.52 -0.95 4.64
N LYS A 60 0.59 -0.33 4.23
CA LYS A 60 1.45 0.51 5.07
C LYS A 60 1.38 1.98 4.64
N ILE A 61 1.73 2.89 5.53
CA ILE A 61 1.73 4.34 5.29
C ILE A 61 3.10 4.89 5.69
N ILE A 62 3.72 5.69 4.81
CA ILE A 62 4.92 6.49 5.08
C ILE A 62 4.56 7.97 4.91
N GLY A 63 4.95 8.78 5.89
CA GLY A 63 4.80 10.24 5.85
C GLY A 63 5.91 10.92 5.06
N LYS A 64 5.58 11.97 4.31
CA LYS A 64 6.58 12.88 3.73
C LYS A 64 6.96 13.97 4.76
N PRO A 65 8.25 14.34 4.88
CA PRO A 65 9.42 13.73 4.25
C PRO A 65 9.81 12.39 4.89
N TYR A 66 10.47 11.52 4.13
CA TYR A 66 10.96 10.22 4.58
C TYR A 66 12.41 10.00 4.14
N TYR A 67 13.10 9.10 4.83
CA TYR A 67 14.43 8.67 4.42
C TYR A 67 14.33 7.56 3.35
N VAL A 68 15.28 7.54 2.41
CA VAL A 68 15.30 6.53 1.35
C VAL A 68 15.42 5.12 1.94
N ASP A 69 16.21 4.96 3.00
CA ASP A 69 16.41 3.67 3.67
C ASP A 69 15.12 3.14 4.31
N GLU A 70 14.28 4.02 4.86
CA GLU A 70 12.96 3.66 5.41
C GLU A 70 12.02 3.17 4.30
N LEU A 71 12.01 3.84 3.15
CA LEU A 71 11.22 3.45 2.00
C LEU A 71 11.66 2.08 1.48
N ILE A 72 12.96 1.86 1.31
CA ILE A 72 13.52 0.59 0.84
C ILE A 72 13.20 -0.54 1.84
N ALA A 73 13.39 -0.31 3.14
CA ALA A 73 13.07 -1.28 4.18
C ALA A 73 11.58 -1.65 4.16
N THR A 74 10.69 -0.66 4.02
CA THR A 74 9.24 -0.90 3.94
C THR A 74 8.85 -1.70 2.71
N ILE A 75 9.42 -1.38 1.54
CA ILE A 75 9.18 -2.14 0.30
C ILE A 75 9.64 -3.58 0.50
N ARG A 76 10.85 -3.81 1.02
CA ARG A 76 11.37 -5.15 1.30
C ARG A 76 10.46 -5.94 2.25
N ASN A 77 10.02 -5.31 3.34
CA ASN A 77 9.12 -5.95 4.31
C ASN A 77 7.77 -6.33 3.70
N LEU A 78 7.26 -5.55 2.75
CA LEU A 78 6.02 -5.86 2.04
C LEU A 78 6.23 -6.95 0.99
N THR A 79 7.32 -6.92 0.22
CA THR A 79 7.50 -7.80 -0.94
C THR A 79 8.16 -9.12 -0.60
N GLN A 80 9.00 -9.19 0.43
CA GLN A 80 9.62 -10.45 0.86
C GLN A 80 8.55 -11.40 1.40
N SER A 81 8.52 -12.62 0.85
CA SER A 81 7.72 -13.71 1.40
C SER A 81 8.22 -14.00 2.81
N GLN A 82 7.33 -14.02 3.82
CA GLN A 82 7.66 -14.76 5.03
C GLN A 82 8.02 -16.18 4.59
N PRO A 83 9.19 -16.74 4.98
CA PRO A 83 9.38 -18.16 4.87
C PRO A 83 8.24 -18.79 5.67
N GLN A 84 7.33 -19.48 4.99
CA GLN A 84 6.42 -20.36 5.71
C GLN A 84 7.33 -21.36 6.40
N LEU A 85 7.42 -21.29 7.73
CA LEU A 85 7.94 -22.37 8.53
C LEU A 85 7.08 -23.59 8.19
N VAL A 86 7.60 -24.43 7.30
CA VAL A 86 7.09 -25.78 7.10
C VAL A 86 7.32 -26.46 8.43
N LYS A 87 6.28 -26.51 9.27
CA LYS A 87 6.26 -27.41 10.42
C LYS A 87 6.31 -28.82 9.84
N MET A 88 7.46 -29.48 9.99
CA MET A 88 7.58 -30.93 9.86
C MET A 88 7.00 -31.60 11.09
#